data_AF-A0A354HI44-F1
#
_entry.id   AF-A0A354HI44-F1
#
_cell.length_a   1.000
_cell.length_b   1.000
_cell.length_c   1.000
_cell.angle_alpha   90.00
_cell.angle_beta   90.00
_cell.angle_gamma   90.00
#
_symmetry.space_group_name_H-M   'P 1'
#
loop_
_entity.id
_entity.type
_entity.pdbx_description
1 polymer ?
#
loop_
_entity_poly.entity_id
_entity_poly.type
_entity_poly.pdbx_seq_one_letter_code
_entity_poly.pdbx_strand_id
1 'polypeptide(L)'
;MKKTRLIGVLLAGVMAVTGVPQIAEPLTVVSSAAAKLAAPANVKAVVSNTATAVQITWDKVKGADGYRVFVYDSSTKNYKTYKTVVSPKCVVKSLKIGSTLKFQVAAVVKSGSKYTEQAKTFAQSVKLLLPAPTGIKTAATANSVKLSWNKVANASAYRIYAYNSSTGKYVTYKNVAGTSYTVKDLKVGTYKFKVAALYKSGKNYTAQKQSGVITAKVIDYNKVPAKEHTSGYNYGSTIYPFKHDIEYMKKLNSDFVGWLTIADTPIDQPVVQASNNTFYLEHDFYGRYDYSKIGTTFADYHVPVTSTLRPDNLIIYGHNIRTGVGLAKITNYYPARYGSLNFYLKHPTFKYESAYGGQSNYVVFAGMFVNTEKKHGEVFNYFKFRNFSSQSQFYRYFEQVFDRSVFYNPDLDIKYGDKFITLSTCYYPMGADVDTRFVVFARELRSGEKTVSTVNAYTNRSPLYFDYYYKVNGGSWQGRKWSESFMQGYSAWKKKNS
;
A
#
# COMPACT_ATOMS: atom_id res chain seq x y z
N MET A 1 -0.08 104.76 -21.72
CA MET A 1 1.06 105.28 -22.51
C MET A 1 2.35 104.93 -21.80
N LYS A 2 3.28 104.29 -22.53
CA LYS A 2 4.75 104.40 -22.49
C LYS A 2 5.49 104.79 -21.18
N LYS A 3 6.59 104.03 -21.01
CA LYS A 3 7.91 104.37 -20.40
C LYS A 3 8.03 104.12 -18.88
N THR A 4 8.92 103.26 -18.37
CA THR A 4 10.37 103.05 -18.55
C THR A 4 11.23 104.07 -17.77
N ARG A 5 12.08 103.51 -16.88
CA ARG A 5 13.34 104.06 -16.29
C ARG A 5 13.15 105.13 -15.19
N LEU A 6 14.01 105.28 -14.17
CA LEU A 6 15.47 105.10 -14.10
C LEU A 6 15.94 105.13 -12.61
N ILE A 7 17.00 104.36 -12.29
CA ILE A 7 18.20 104.65 -11.44
C ILE A 7 18.10 105.70 -10.31
N GLY A 8 18.69 105.39 -9.15
CA GLY A 8 19.32 106.43 -8.33
C GLY A 8 19.60 106.07 -6.87
N VAL A 9 20.83 105.63 -6.62
CA VAL A 9 21.51 105.33 -5.34
C VAL A 9 21.57 106.56 -4.41
N LEU A 10 21.45 106.40 -3.07
CA LEU A 10 22.52 106.64 -2.06
C LEU A 10 22.00 106.78 -0.61
N LEU A 11 22.69 106.02 0.25
CA LEU A 11 23.21 106.33 1.60
C LEU A 11 22.30 106.57 2.83
N ALA A 12 22.61 105.72 3.81
CA ALA A 12 22.87 105.99 5.24
C ALA A 12 21.77 106.59 6.14
N GLY A 13 21.65 106.01 7.34
CA GLY A 13 21.02 106.71 8.47
C GLY A 13 20.25 105.80 9.41
N VAL A 14 21.01 105.17 10.29
CA VAL A 14 20.68 104.33 11.44
C VAL A 14 19.57 104.89 12.37
N MET A 15 18.76 103.95 12.88
CA MET A 15 18.28 103.75 14.27
C MET A 15 16.83 103.99 14.69
N ALA A 16 16.40 102.92 15.39
CA ALA A 16 15.50 102.82 16.54
C ALA A 16 13.99 102.71 16.28
N VAL A 17 13.49 101.60 16.81
CA VAL A 17 12.21 100.93 16.54
C VAL A 17 11.24 101.18 17.69
N THR A 18 9.97 101.37 17.37
CA THR A 18 8.83 101.05 18.24
C THR A 18 7.92 100.05 17.49
N GLY A 19 7.56 98.93 18.14
CA GLY A 19 6.80 97.80 17.57
C GLY A 19 5.39 98.18 17.07
N VAL A 20 4.59 97.35 16.39
CA VAL A 20 4.42 95.88 16.19
C VAL A 20 3.65 95.79 14.83
N PRO A 21 3.77 94.77 13.92
CA PRO A 21 3.21 93.42 14.17
C PRO A 21 3.78 92.19 13.43
N GLN A 22 3.30 91.04 13.92
CA GLN A 22 3.12 89.76 13.23
C GLN A 22 4.35 88.86 13.02
N ILE A 23 4.51 87.87 13.89
CA ILE A 23 5.39 86.72 13.66
C ILE A 23 4.51 85.53 13.28
N ALA A 24 4.64 85.10 12.03
CA ALA A 24 4.17 83.80 11.57
C ALA A 24 5.03 82.70 12.22
N GLU A 25 4.40 81.64 12.75
CA GLU A 25 5.12 80.46 13.20
C GLU A 25 5.85 79.78 12.02
N PRO A 26 7.12 79.38 12.17
CA PRO A 26 7.80 78.64 11.13
C PRO A 26 7.29 77.20 11.07
N LEU A 27 6.88 76.78 9.86
CA LEU A 27 6.66 75.37 9.51
C LEU A 27 7.96 74.58 9.72
N THR A 28 8.02 73.77 10.78
CA THR A 28 9.03 72.73 10.93
C THR A 28 8.76 71.61 9.92
N VAL A 29 9.52 71.60 8.82
CA VAL A 29 9.63 70.43 7.95
C VAL A 29 10.47 69.39 8.69
N VAL A 30 9.79 68.43 9.36
CA VAL A 30 10.45 67.25 9.90
C VAL A 30 10.76 66.32 8.71
N SER A 31 11.99 66.39 8.21
CA SER A 31 12.54 65.37 7.31
C SER A 31 12.59 64.04 8.06
N SER A 32 11.56 63.20 7.87
CA SER A 32 11.61 61.82 8.37
C SER A 32 12.52 61.00 7.46
N ALA A 33 13.77 60.79 7.85
CA ALA A 33 14.61 59.79 7.22
C ALA A 33 13.90 58.42 7.29
N ALA A 34 13.59 57.82 6.15
CA ALA A 34 12.92 56.53 6.09
C ALA A 34 13.77 55.47 6.81
N ALA A 35 13.22 54.85 7.85
CA ALA A 35 13.91 53.83 8.64
C ALA A 35 14.28 52.62 7.76
N LYS A 36 15.56 52.24 7.75
CA LYS A 36 16.08 51.08 7.01
C LYS A 36 15.42 49.79 7.51
N LEU A 37 14.88 48.97 6.60
CA LEU A 37 14.23 47.72 7.01
C LEU A 37 15.25 46.69 7.50
N ALA A 38 14.84 45.90 8.51
CA ALA A 38 15.61 44.79 9.03
C ALA A 38 15.80 43.67 8.00
N ALA A 39 16.87 42.88 8.16
CA ALA A 39 17.09 41.70 7.34
C ALA A 39 16.01 40.65 7.66
N PRO A 40 15.55 39.86 6.66
CA PRO A 40 14.62 38.76 6.91
C PRO A 40 15.15 37.77 7.97
N ALA A 41 14.33 37.45 8.97
CA ALA A 41 14.67 36.50 10.03
C ALA A 41 14.24 35.06 9.69
N ASN A 42 14.68 34.09 10.51
CA ASN A 42 14.28 32.68 10.43
C ASN A 42 14.40 32.05 9.04
N VAL A 43 15.49 32.39 8.35
CA VAL A 43 15.81 31.86 7.02
C VAL A 43 16.01 30.35 7.10
N LYS A 44 15.21 29.59 6.35
CA LYS A 44 15.29 28.13 6.23
C LYS A 44 15.48 27.74 4.78
N ALA A 45 16.22 26.66 4.54
CA ALA A 45 16.42 26.08 3.22
C ALA A 45 16.09 24.59 3.22
N VAL A 46 15.21 24.16 2.33
CA VAL A 46 14.76 22.77 2.19
C VAL A 46 15.09 22.27 0.79
N VAL A 47 15.89 21.20 0.73
CA VAL A 47 16.25 20.55 -0.54
C VAL A 47 15.08 19.71 -1.04
N SER A 48 14.77 19.83 -2.33
CA SER A 48 13.79 18.97 -3.03
C SER A 48 14.13 17.47 -2.95
N ASN A 49 13.13 16.61 -3.11
CA ASN A 49 13.31 15.14 -3.12
C ASN A 49 14.20 14.63 -4.27
N THR A 50 14.36 15.39 -5.34
CA THR A 50 15.27 15.11 -6.47
C THR A 50 16.68 15.64 -6.26
N ALA A 51 16.92 16.42 -5.19
CA ALA A 51 18.16 17.13 -4.91
C ALA A 51 18.65 18.04 -6.07
N THR A 52 17.71 18.60 -6.85
CA THR A 52 17.99 19.52 -7.97
C THR A 52 17.42 20.92 -7.78
N ALA A 53 16.74 21.15 -6.65
CA ALA A 53 16.21 22.45 -6.25
C ALA A 53 16.24 22.63 -4.73
N VAL A 54 16.22 23.89 -4.29
CA VAL A 54 16.14 24.31 -2.88
C VAL A 54 15.01 25.33 -2.74
N GLN A 55 14.06 25.05 -1.84
CA GLN A 55 13.09 26.03 -1.38
C GLN A 55 13.66 26.79 -0.18
N ILE A 56 13.77 28.09 -0.31
CA ILE A 56 14.23 29.02 0.72
C ILE A 56 13.00 29.76 1.24
N THR A 57 12.84 29.85 2.56
CA THR A 57 11.75 30.57 3.24
C THR A 57 12.32 31.45 4.34
N TRP A 58 11.62 32.53 4.67
CA TRP A 58 12.01 33.46 5.73
C TRP A 58 10.77 34.13 6.32
N ASP A 59 10.93 34.88 7.41
CA ASP A 59 9.83 35.65 8.00
C ASP A 59 9.50 36.89 7.17
N LYS A 60 8.21 37.23 7.12
CA LYS A 60 7.75 38.45 6.45
C LYS A 60 8.30 39.69 7.19
N VAL A 61 9.00 40.56 6.47
CA VAL A 61 9.49 41.86 6.97
C VAL A 61 8.38 42.91 6.77
N LYS A 62 7.96 43.56 7.85
CA LYS A 62 6.98 44.66 7.78
C LYS A 62 7.55 45.83 6.97
N GLY A 63 6.76 46.36 6.04
CA GLY A 63 7.17 47.46 5.16
C GLY A 63 7.98 47.05 3.92
N ALA A 64 8.28 45.75 3.72
CA ALA A 64 8.96 45.28 2.52
C ALA A 64 7.97 45.04 1.37
N ASP A 65 8.27 45.56 0.17
CA ASP A 65 7.52 45.32 -1.07
C ASP A 65 7.90 44.00 -1.76
N GLY A 66 9.00 43.39 -1.32
CA GLY A 66 9.44 42.09 -1.77
C GLY A 66 10.79 41.71 -1.18
N TYR A 67 11.42 40.72 -1.79
CA TYR A 67 12.69 40.16 -1.35
C TYR A 67 13.57 39.83 -2.54
N ARG A 68 14.84 40.21 -2.46
CA ARG A 68 15.87 39.83 -3.43
C ARG A 68 16.69 38.67 -2.88
N VAL A 69 16.74 37.59 -3.64
CA VAL A 69 17.54 36.39 -3.31
C VAL A 69 18.82 36.43 -4.14
N PHE A 70 19.95 36.29 -3.46
CA PHE A 70 21.27 36.23 -4.07
C PHE A 70 21.82 34.82 -3.94
N VAL A 71 22.46 34.33 -5.00
CA VAL A 71 23.16 33.05 -5.03
C VAL A 71 24.63 33.29 -5.32
N TYR A 72 25.50 32.62 -4.58
CA TYR A 72 26.94 32.70 -4.80
C TYR A 72 27.32 32.02 -6.12
N ASP A 73 27.99 32.76 -6.99
CA ASP A 73 28.55 32.27 -8.23
C ASP A 73 30.04 32.00 -8.02
N SER A 74 30.42 30.73 -8.08
CA SER A 74 31.81 30.30 -7.86
C SER A 74 32.76 30.76 -8.96
N SER A 75 32.28 31.02 -10.18
CA SER A 75 33.13 31.48 -11.30
C SER A 75 33.60 32.91 -11.10
N THR A 76 32.73 33.76 -10.57
CA THR A 76 32.99 35.18 -10.32
C THR A 76 33.32 35.48 -8.87
N LYS A 77 33.31 34.45 -8.01
CA LYS A 77 33.53 34.52 -6.55
C LYS A 77 32.67 35.57 -5.85
N ASN A 78 31.43 35.79 -6.34
CA ASN A 78 30.54 36.84 -5.86
C ASN A 78 29.09 36.40 -5.80
N TYR A 79 28.29 37.07 -4.96
CA TYR A 79 26.85 36.86 -4.89
C TYR A 79 26.14 37.62 -6.02
N LYS A 80 25.38 36.90 -6.85
CA LYS A 80 24.57 37.47 -7.93
C LYS A 80 23.10 37.37 -7.60
N THR A 81 22.32 38.35 -8.04
CA THR A 81 20.86 38.31 -7.94
C THR A 81 20.34 37.11 -8.72
N TYR A 82 19.67 36.19 -8.02
CA TYR A 82 18.97 35.07 -8.64
C TYR A 82 17.56 35.47 -9.07
N LYS A 83 16.80 36.05 -8.12
CA LYS A 83 15.41 36.46 -8.35
C LYS A 83 14.95 37.48 -7.32
N THR A 84 14.03 38.37 -7.71
CA THR A 84 13.23 39.18 -6.79
C THR A 84 11.83 38.58 -6.71
N VAL A 85 11.31 38.36 -5.50
CA VAL A 85 10.01 37.72 -5.22
C VAL A 85 9.20 38.55 -4.24
N VAL A 86 7.87 38.55 -4.36
CA VAL A 86 6.98 39.27 -3.44
C VAL A 86 6.61 38.47 -2.19
N SER A 87 6.55 37.14 -2.32
CA SER A 87 6.29 36.24 -1.19
C SER A 87 7.57 35.96 -0.39
N PRO A 88 7.47 35.63 0.91
CA PRO A 88 8.64 35.32 1.75
C PRO A 88 9.18 33.88 1.52
N LYS A 89 9.26 33.49 0.24
CA LYS A 89 9.75 32.20 -0.23
C LYS A 89 10.29 32.30 -1.65
N CYS A 90 11.31 31.51 -1.97
CA CYS A 90 11.88 31.37 -3.31
C CYS A 90 12.38 29.94 -3.55
N VAL A 91 12.22 29.43 -4.78
CA VAL A 91 12.77 28.13 -5.18
C VAL A 91 13.91 28.35 -6.16
N VAL A 92 15.12 27.92 -5.79
CA VAL A 92 16.30 27.91 -6.66
C VAL A 92 16.38 26.54 -7.33
N LYS A 93 16.37 26.48 -8.66
CA LYS A 93 16.30 25.24 -9.47
C LYS A 93 17.60 24.97 -10.26
N SER A 94 17.64 23.84 -10.98
CA SER A 94 18.71 23.42 -11.89
C SER A 94 20.07 23.25 -11.22
N LEU A 95 20.05 22.77 -9.98
CA LEU A 95 21.23 22.58 -9.16
C LEU A 95 21.80 21.17 -9.31
N LYS A 96 23.12 21.05 -9.22
CA LYS A 96 23.83 19.77 -9.32
C LYS A 96 23.81 19.03 -7.98
N ILE A 97 23.41 17.77 -7.98
CA ILE A 97 23.44 16.90 -6.79
C ILE A 97 24.88 16.85 -6.23
N GLY A 98 25.01 16.96 -4.90
CA GLY A 98 26.29 17.00 -4.19
C GLY A 98 26.91 18.38 -4.03
N SER A 99 26.45 19.39 -4.79
CA SER A 99 26.93 20.77 -4.67
C SER A 99 26.40 21.47 -3.41
N THR A 100 27.02 22.60 -3.05
CA THR A 100 26.55 23.46 -1.95
C THR A 100 26.01 24.75 -2.54
N LEU A 101 24.74 25.04 -2.27
CA LEU A 101 24.14 26.34 -2.57
C LEU A 101 24.49 27.29 -1.42
N LYS A 102 25.12 28.42 -1.72
CA LYS A 102 25.28 29.54 -0.78
C LYS A 102 24.39 30.69 -1.22
N PHE A 103 23.64 31.28 -0.30
CA PHE A 103 22.67 32.31 -0.63
C PHE A 103 22.49 33.35 0.48
N GLN A 104 21.94 34.50 0.09
CA GLN A 104 21.51 35.58 0.99
C GLN A 104 20.14 36.11 0.55
N VAL A 105 19.42 36.73 1.48
CA VAL A 105 18.14 37.36 1.19
C VAL A 105 18.16 38.79 1.72
N ALA A 106 17.66 39.75 0.94
CA ALA A 106 17.40 41.11 1.39
C ALA A 106 15.91 41.43 1.24
N ALA A 107 15.33 42.14 2.20
CA ALA A 107 14.10 42.87 1.93
C ALA A 107 14.37 43.96 0.88
N VAL A 108 13.38 44.25 0.04
CA VAL A 108 13.44 45.38 -0.91
C VAL A 108 12.23 46.29 -0.72
N VAL A 109 12.46 47.58 -0.92
CA VAL A 109 11.42 48.61 -1.00
C VAL A 109 11.35 49.09 -2.44
N LYS A 110 10.14 49.33 -2.93
CA LYS A 110 9.89 49.74 -4.31
C LYS A 110 9.60 51.24 -4.36
N SER A 111 10.31 51.96 -5.22
CA SER A 111 10.01 53.35 -5.58
C SER A 111 9.92 53.46 -7.10
N GLY A 112 8.72 53.78 -7.61
CA GLY A 112 8.41 53.67 -9.03
C GLY A 112 8.62 52.24 -9.56
N SER A 113 9.44 52.08 -10.60
CA SER A 113 9.81 50.78 -11.17
C SER A 113 11.06 50.14 -10.53
N LYS A 114 11.73 50.82 -9.60
CA LYS A 114 13.02 50.40 -9.04
C LYS A 114 12.85 49.78 -7.65
N TYR A 115 13.59 48.69 -7.41
CA TYR A 115 13.68 48.04 -6.10
C TYR A 115 15.03 48.32 -5.45
N THR A 116 15.01 48.88 -4.24
CA THR A 116 16.21 49.19 -3.45
C THR A 116 16.38 48.18 -2.32
N GLU A 117 17.58 47.60 -2.23
CA GLU A 117 17.95 46.60 -1.22
C GLU A 117 18.09 47.22 0.16
N GLN A 118 17.55 46.53 1.17
CA GLN A 118 17.69 46.88 2.57
C GLN A 118 18.78 46.01 3.22
N ALA A 119 18.70 45.77 4.54
CA ALA A 119 19.64 44.87 5.19
C ALA A 119 19.57 43.43 4.62
N LYS A 120 20.74 42.84 4.38
CA LYS A 120 20.90 41.46 3.92
C LYS A 120 21.05 40.51 5.10
N THR A 121 20.58 39.29 4.93
CA THR A 121 20.91 38.19 5.84
C THR A 121 22.40 37.87 5.79
N PHE A 122 22.93 37.27 6.86
CA PHE A 122 24.19 36.55 6.77
C PHE A 122 24.10 35.44 5.71
N ALA A 123 25.24 35.11 5.12
CA ALA A 123 25.35 34.03 4.13
C ALA A 123 24.90 32.71 4.75
N GLN A 124 23.92 32.08 4.11
CA GLN A 124 23.45 30.74 4.44
C GLN A 124 24.01 29.74 3.42
N SER A 125 24.17 28.49 3.83
CA SER A 125 24.59 27.43 2.91
C SER A 125 23.83 26.14 3.14
N VAL A 126 23.53 25.43 2.06
CA VAL A 126 22.85 24.13 2.10
C VAL A 126 23.43 23.20 1.05
N LYS A 127 23.75 21.97 1.47
CA LYS A 127 24.29 20.94 0.57
C LYS A 127 23.14 20.15 -0.06
N LEU A 128 23.19 19.94 -1.37
CA LEU A 128 22.16 19.23 -2.12
C LEU A 128 22.38 17.73 -2.06
N LEU A 129 21.69 17.07 -1.13
CA LEU A 129 21.82 15.65 -0.87
C LEU A 129 20.53 14.91 -1.23
N LEU A 130 20.67 13.71 -1.81
CA LEU A 130 19.52 12.83 -1.99
C LEU A 130 18.87 12.54 -0.63
N PRO A 131 17.52 12.48 -0.57
CA PRO A 131 16.84 12.13 0.66
C PRO A 131 17.14 10.68 1.06
N ALA A 132 16.96 10.37 2.33
CA ALA A 132 17.03 9.00 2.80
C ALA A 132 15.90 8.17 2.17
N PRO A 133 16.15 6.91 1.78
CA PRO A 133 15.09 5.99 1.37
C PRO A 133 14.02 5.86 2.47
N THR A 134 12.76 5.82 2.07
CA THR A 134 11.59 5.66 2.95
C THR A 134 10.89 4.33 2.69
N GLY A 135 9.89 4.00 3.51
CA GLY A 135 9.09 2.77 3.33
C GLY A 135 9.91 1.50 3.45
N ILE A 136 10.95 1.51 4.31
CA ILE A 136 11.87 0.39 4.42
C ILE A 136 11.18 -0.76 5.18
N LYS A 137 11.18 -1.95 4.58
CA LYS A 137 10.61 -3.17 5.16
C LYS A 137 11.68 -4.25 5.31
N THR A 138 11.45 -5.14 6.27
CA THR A 138 12.29 -6.33 6.52
C THR A 138 11.44 -7.58 6.58
N ALA A 139 11.92 -8.67 6.00
CA ALA A 139 11.43 -10.02 6.28
C ALA A 139 12.60 -10.95 6.50
N ALA A 140 12.51 -11.74 7.57
CA ALA A 140 13.56 -12.67 7.95
C ALA A 140 13.12 -14.12 7.70
N THR A 141 14.03 -14.89 7.12
CA THR A 141 14.02 -16.37 7.16
C THR A 141 14.89 -16.83 8.33
N ALA A 142 15.08 -18.15 8.50
CA ALA A 142 16.00 -18.70 9.49
C ALA A 142 17.48 -18.32 9.26
N ASN A 143 17.84 -17.87 8.06
CA ASN A 143 19.22 -17.62 7.66
C ASN A 143 19.41 -16.36 6.78
N SER A 144 18.38 -15.53 6.62
CA SER A 144 18.47 -14.37 5.73
C SER A 144 17.52 -13.26 6.13
N VAL A 145 17.82 -12.03 5.70
CA VAL A 145 16.94 -10.87 5.83
C VAL A 145 16.78 -10.21 4.47
N LYS A 146 15.54 -10.14 3.97
CA LYS A 146 15.18 -9.33 2.80
C LYS A 146 14.85 -7.90 3.25
N LEU A 147 15.55 -6.94 2.67
CA LEU A 147 15.32 -5.50 2.79
C LEU A 147 14.63 -4.99 1.52
N SER A 148 13.63 -4.13 1.64
CA SER A 148 13.06 -3.38 0.51
C SER A 148 12.75 -1.94 0.91
N TRP A 149 12.73 -1.02 -0.06
CA TRP A 149 12.51 0.40 0.18
C TRP A 149 11.89 1.10 -1.04
N ASN A 150 11.35 2.30 -0.82
CA ASN A 150 10.83 3.13 -1.90
C ASN A 150 11.96 3.67 -2.78
N LYS A 151 11.70 3.77 -4.10
CA LYS A 151 12.64 4.36 -5.05
C LYS A 151 12.88 5.84 -4.73
N VAL A 152 14.14 6.24 -4.59
CA VAL A 152 14.56 7.64 -4.48
C VAL A 152 14.85 8.17 -5.89
N ALA A 153 14.20 9.28 -6.25
CA ALA A 153 14.42 9.93 -7.54
C ALA A 153 15.89 10.33 -7.72
N ASN A 154 16.44 10.16 -8.93
CA ASN A 154 17.84 10.40 -9.29
C ASN A 154 18.89 9.58 -8.51
N ALA A 155 18.48 8.59 -7.71
CA ALA A 155 19.42 7.63 -7.13
C ALA A 155 19.96 6.69 -8.22
N SER A 156 21.28 6.59 -8.32
CA SER A 156 21.97 5.68 -9.23
C SER A 156 22.10 4.26 -8.66
N ALA A 157 22.10 4.14 -7.33
CA ALA A 157 22.18 2.89 -6.58
C ALA A 157 21.80 3.15 -5.11
N TYR A 158 21.86 2.11 -4.28
CA TYR A 158 21.63 2.17 -2.84
C TYR A 158 22.75 1.46 -2.11
N ARG A 159 23.18 2.01 -0.98
CA ARG A 159 24.16 1.39 -0.08
C ARG A 159 23.45 0.87 1.15
N ILE A 160 23.68 -0.40 1.43
CA ILE A 160 23.23 -1.07 2.64
C ILE A 160 24.38 -1.04 3.63
N TYR A 161 24.09 -0.59 4.84
CA TYR A 161 24.98 -0.63 5.97
C TYR A 161 24.49 -1.68 6.96
N ALA A 162 25.40 -2.49 7.48
CA ALA A 162 25.12 -3.44 8.56
C ALA A 162 25.84 -3.00 9.83
N TYR A 163 25.17 -3.11 10.98
CA TYR A 163 25.78 -2.84 12.27
C TYR A 163 26.72 -3.98 12.66
N ASN A 164 27.97 -3.65 12.95
CA ASN A 164 28.96 -4.56 13.49
C ASN A 164 29.00 -4.40 15.01
N SER A 165 28.52 -5.42 15.73
CA SER A 165 28.44 -5.41 17.20
C SER A 165 29.79 -5.37 17.88
N SER A 166 30.82 -5.99 17.31
CA SER A 166 32.17 -6.04 17.89
C SER A 166 32.86 -4.69 17.87
N THR A 167 32.54 -3.84 16.88
CA THR A 167 33.14 -2.50 16.74
C THR A 167 32.21 -1.36 17.12
N GLY A 168 30.93 -1.65 17.39
CA GLY A 168 29.91 -0.65 17.69
C GLY A 168 29.56 0.30 16.53
N LYS A 169 29.94 -0.06 15.28
CA LYS A 169 29.85 0.83 14.12
C LYS A 169 29.04 0.23 12.97
N TYR A 170 28.43 1.08 12.16
CA TYR A 170 27.84 0.68 10.88
C TYR A 170 28.93 0.60 9.82
N VAL A 171 29.03 -0.56 9.18
CA VAL A 171 29.96 -0.79 8.06
C VAL A 171 29.19 -0.94 6.76
N THR A 172 29.83 -0.59 5.64
CA THR A 172 29.23 -0.81 4.31
C THR A 172 29.13 -2.32 4.07
N TYR A 173 27.92 -2.81 3.85
CA TYR A 173 27.69 -4.21 3.51
C TYR A 173 27.71 -4.41 1.99
N LYS A 174 26.90 -3.64 1.23
CA LYS A 174 26.83 -3.76 -0.24
C LYS A 174 26.20 -2.54 -0.90
N ASN A 175 26.58 -2.28 -2.16
CA ASN A 175 25.85 -1.39 -3.06
C ASN A 175 24.98 -2.21 -4.03
N VAL A 176 23.73 -1.78 -4.25
CA VAL A 176 22.77 -2.46 -5.12
C VAL A 176 22.06 -1.45 -6.02
N ALA A 177 21.76 -1.82 -7.26
CA ALA A 177 21.02 -0.94 -8.18
C ALA A 177 19.51 -0.92 -7.90
N GLY A 178 18.96 -2.06 -7.47
CA GLY A 178 17.54 -2.24 -7.20
C GLY A 178 17.08 -1.63 -5.86
N THR A 179 15.77 -1.68 -5.64
CA THR A 179 15.10 -1.20 -4.42
C THR A 179 14.85 -2.29 -3.38
N SER A 180 15.52 -3.44 -3.53
CA SER A 180 15.51 -4.52 -2.55
C SER A 180 16.81 -5.31 -2.59
N TYR A 181 17.10 -6.00 -1.48
CA TYR A 181 18.24 -6.90 -1.38
C TYR A 181 18.05 -7.92 -0.26
N THR A 182 18.47 -9.17 -0.48
CA THR A 182 18.48 -10.22 0.55
C THR A 182 19.88 -10.44 1.08
N VAL A 183 20.08 -10.10 2.35
CA VAL A 183 21.27 -10.45 3.14
C VAL A 183 21.16 -11.92 3.53
N LYS A 184 22.08 -12.76 3.07
CA LYS A 184 22.08 -14.22 3.27
C LYS A 184 23.08 -14.63 4.36
N ASP A 185 23.09 -15.93 4.66
CA ASP A 185 24.07 -16.61 5.53
C ASP A 185 24.13 -16.02 6.95
N LEU A 186 22.98 -15.53 7.42
CA LEU A 186 22.80 -15.00 8.76
C LEU A 186 22.54 -16.15 9.74
N LYS A 187 23.00 -15.98 10.98
CA LYS A 187 22.67 -16.86 12.09
C LYS A 187 21.45 -16.30 12.82
N VAL A 188 20.84 -17.09 13.69
CA VAL A 188 19.81 -16.60 14.62
C VAL A 188 20.37 -15.42 15.40
N GLY A 189 19.65 -14.31 15.41
CA GLY A 189 20.12 -13.09 16.04
C GLY A 189 19.36 -11.84 15.60
N THR A 190 19.72 -10.72 16.21
CA THR A 190 19.16 -9.42 15.84
C THR A 190 20.17 -8.64 15.01
N TYR A 191 19.75 -8.22 13.83
CA TYR A 191 20.55 -7.46 12.88
C TYR A 191 20.00 -6.06 12.73
N LYS A 192 20.89 -5.06 12.61
CA LYS A 192 20.52 -3.67 12.40
C LYS A 192 21.10 -3.19 11.08
N PHE A 193 20.25 -2.61 10.25
CA PHE A 193 20.61 -2.10 8.93
C PHE A 193 20.30 -0.61 8.81
N LYS A 194 20.96 0.04 7.86
CA LYS A 194 20.56 1.34 7.30
C LYS A 194 20.70 1.29 5.80
N VAL A 195 19.94 2.11 5.09
CA VAL A 195 20.03 2.24 3.63
C VAL A 195 20.24 3.70 3.27
N ALA A 196 21.13 3.98 2.32
CA ALA A 196 21.31 5.32 1.76
C ALA A 196 21.19 5.28 0.24
N ALA A 197 20.53 6.27 -0.35
CA ALA A 197 20.59 6.49 -1.79
C ALA A 197 21.98 7.00 -2.18
N LEU A 198 22.47 6.52 -3.32
CA LEU A 198 23.74 6.90 -3.92
C LEU A 198 23.48 7.70 -5.19
N TYR A 199 24.24 8.77 -5.39
CA TYR A 199 24.41 9.35 -6.71
C TYR A 199 25.83 9.06 -7.21
N LYS A 200 25.96 8.97 -8.53
CA LYS A 200 27.24 8.77 -9.20
C LYS A 200 27.89 10.12 -9.50
N SER A 201 29.16 10.29 -9.11
CA SER A 201 29.99 11.45 -9.45
C SER A 201 31.29 10.95 -10.08
N GLY A 202 31.39 11.03 -11.41
CA GLY A 202 32.47 10.39 -12.16
C GLY A 202 32.40 8.86 -12.02
N LYS A 203 33.51 8.23 -11.60
CA LYS A 203 33.58 6.78 -11.31
C LYS A 203 33.13 6.40 -9.90
N ASN A 204 32.85 7.38 -9.02
CA ASN A 204 32.60 7.15 -7.60
C ASN A 204 31.12 7.25 -7.21
N TYR A 205 30.71 6.45 -6.23
CA TYR A 205 29.37 6.50 -5.62
C TYR A 205 29.43 7.11 -4.22
N THR A 206 28.75 8.24 -4.03
CA THR A 206 28.73 8.92 -2.73
C THR A 206 27.39 8.70 -2.03
N ALA A 207 27.44 8.06 -0.86
CA ALA A 207 26.26 7.90 0.00
C ALA A 207 25.95 9.18 0.73
N GLN A 208 24.65 9.48 0.83
CA GLN A 208 24.16 10.69 1.47
C GLN A 208 23.41 10.37 2.76
N LYS A 209 22.20 10.91 2.90
CA LYS A 209 21.38 10.71 4.09
C LYS A 209 21.02 9.23 4.22
N GLN A 210 21.43 8.64 5.33
CA GLN A 210 21.02 7.29 5.70
C GLN A 210 19.60 7.31 6.23
N SER A 211 18.89 6.20 6.05
CA SER A 211 17.64 5.94 6.74
C SER A 211 17.82 5.90 8.26
N GLY A 212 16.69 5.88 8.98
CA GLY A 212 16.66 5.40 10.36
C GLY A 212 17.20 3.96 10.45
N VAL A 213 17.47 3.52 11.69
CA VAL A 213 17.88 2.14 11.95
C VAL A 213 16.71 1.21 11.70
N ILE A 214 16.93 0.18 10.89
CA ILE A 214 15.97 -0.90 10.68
C ILE A 214 16.50 -2.14 11.39
N THR A 215 15.70 -2.68 12.30
CA THR A 215 16.05 -3.88 13.05
C THR A 215 15.32 -5.07 12.46
N ALA A 216 16.06 -6.13 12.13
CA ALA A 216 15.51 -7.40 11.68
C ALA A 216 15.94 -8.50 12.65
N LYS A 217 14.99 -9.30 13.12
CA LYS A 217 15.27 -10.47 13.95
C LYS A 217 15.27 -11.71 13.06
N VAL A 218 16.44 -12.31 12.87
CA VAL A 218 16.57 -13.65 12.29
C VAL A 218 16.26 -14.62 13.41
N ILE A 219 15.15 -15.34 13.26
CA ILE A 219 14.71 -16.36 14.20
C ILE A 219 14.81 -17.71 13.51
N ASP A 220 15.29 -18.71 14.23
CA ASP A 220 15.05 -20.09 13.84
C ASP A 220 13.60 -20.40 14.20
N TYR A 221 12.75 -20.46 13.18
CA TYR A 221 11.32 -20.71 13.38
C TYR A 221 11.09 -22.03 14.14
N ASN A 222 11.99 -23.01 14.03
CA ASN A 222 11.94 -24.28 14.77
C ASN A 222 12.19 -24.13 16.29
N LYS A 223 12.68 -22.97 16.75
CA LYS A 223 13.03 -22.71 18.16
C LYS A 223 12.22 -21.58 18.81
N VAL A 224 11.23 -21.02 18.10
CA VAL A 224 10.33 -20.02 18.69
C VAL A 224 9.44 -20.71 19.72
N PRO A 225 9.26 -20.15 20.94
CA PRO A 225 8.38 -20.74 21.94
C PRO A 225 6.94 -20.82 21.44
N ALA A 226 6.37 -22.02 21.43
CA ALA A 226 4.95 -22.37 21.34
C ALA A 226 3.92 -21.22 21.52
N LYS A 227 3.97 -20.56 22.69
CA LYS A 227 3.05 -19.48 23.10
C LYS A 227 3.15 -18.19 22.27
N GLU A 228 4.24 -18.01 21.53
CA GLU A 228 4.48 -16.88 20.62
C GLU A 228 4.09 -17.24 19.17
N HIS A 229 3.57 -18.44 18.93
CA HIS A 229 3.06 -18.89 17.63
C HIS A 229 1.66 -18.30 17.48
N THR A 230 1.60 -17.00 17.19
CA THR A 230 0.39 -16.46 16.62
C THR A 230 0.50 -16.71 15.13
N SER A 231 -0.25 -17.69 14.65
CA SER A 231 -0.59 -17.68 13.24
C SER A 231 -1.09 -16.27 12.88
N GLY A 232 -0.65 -15.80 11.72
CA GLY A 232 -0.47 -14.39 11.39
C GLY A 232 -1.76 -13.57 11.29
N TYR A 233 -2.52 -13.46 12.35
CA TYR A 233 -3.90 -13.00 12.28
C TYR A 233 -4.26 -12.01 13.39
N ASN A 234 -3.24 -11.53 14.14
CA ASN A 234 -3.39 -10.38 15.02
C ASN A 234 -3.61 -9.12 14.18
N TYR A 235 -4.85 -8.62 14.25
CA TYR A 235 -5.32 -7.37 13.65
C TYR A 235 -4.30 -6.24 13.88
N GLY A 236 -3.72 -5.72 12.79
CA GLY A 236 -2.91 -4.49 12.80
C GLY A 236 -1.39 -4.65 12.65
N SER A 237 -0.85 -5.88 12.68
CA SER A 237 0.57 -6.12 12.35
C SER A 237 0.73 -6.46 10.86
N THR A 238 1.77 -5.97 10.17
CA THR A 238 2.12 -6.42 8.82
C THR A 238 2.61 -7.87 8.88
N ILE A 239 1.67 -8.80 8.87
CA ILE A 239 1.90 -10.24 9.12
C ILE A 239 2.85 -10.87 8.11
N TYR A 240 2.77 -10.47 6.85
CA TYR A 240 3.70 -10.88 5.80
C TYR A 240 4.20 -9.61 5.12
N PRO A 241 5.33 -9.02 5.57
CA PRO A 241 5.82 -7.75 5.02
C PRO A 241 6.13 -7.80 3.51
N PHE A 242 6.23 -9.03 2.97
CA PHE A 242 6.40 -9.34 1.55
C PHE A 242 5.31 -10.30 1.05
N LYS A 243 4.06 -10.17 1.54
CA LYS A 243 2.91 -10.82 0.89
C LYS A 243 2.90 -10.53 -0.61
N HIS A 244 2.44 -11.51 -1.39
CA HIS A 244 2.49 -11.51 -2.86
C HIS A 244 3.89 -11.60 -3.49
N ASP A 245 4.97 -11.67 -2.70
CA ASP A 245 6.31 -12.02 -3.20
C ASP A 245 6.47 -13.54 -3.24
N ILE A 246 5.87 -14.14 -4.27
CA ILE A 246 5.74 -15.60 -4.41
C ILE A 246 7.08 -16.33 -4.25
N GLU A 247 8.14 -15.83 -4.88
CA GLU A 247 9.47 -16.43 -4.80
C GLU A 247 10.12 -16.31 -3.42
N TYR A 248 9.76 -15.31 -2.63
CA TYR A 248 10.16 -15.23 -1.23
C TYR A 248 9.33 -16.17 -0.36
N MET A 249 8.01 -16.23 -0.56
CA MET A 249 7.11 -17.09 0.22
C MET A 249 7.47 -18.57 0.07
N LYS A 250 7.80 -19.04 -1.14
CA LYS A 250 8.27 -20.42 -1.40
C LYS A 250 9.53 -20.80 -0.63
N LYS A 251 10.41 -19.82 -0.37
CA LYS A 251 11.65 -20.07 0.40
C LYS A 251 11.39 -20.19 1.90
N LEU A 252 10.25 -19.69 2.38
CA LEU A 252 9.87 -19.78 3.78
C LEU A 252 9.19 -21.11 4.10
N ASN A 253 8.41 -21.64 3.16
CA ASN A 253 7.75 -22.93 3.31
C ASN A 253 7.64 -23.64 1.95
N SER A 254 8.18 -24.84 1.86
CA SER A 254 8.09 -25.70 0.66
C SER A 254 6.67 -26.15 0.35
N ASP A 255 5.79 -26.18 1.35
CA ASP A 255 4.38 -26.55 1.19
C ASP A 255 3.55 -25.39 0.64
N PHE A 256 4.12 -24.19 0.47
CA PHE A 256 3.40 -23.04 -0.10
C PHE A 256 3.05 -23.28 -1.58
N VAL A 257 1.75 -23.32 -1.89
CA VAL A 257 1.21 -23.60 -3.23
C VAL A 257 0.51 -22.39 -3.86
N GLY A 258 0.23 -21.34 -3.09
CA GLY A 258 -0.28 -20.08 -3.64
C GLY A 258 -0.78 -19.08 -2.62
N TRP A 259 -1.40 -18.01 -3.08
CA TRP A 259 -1.94 -16.94 -2.25
C TRP A 259 -3.39 -16.64 -2.63
N LEU A 260 -4.28 -16.56 -1.65
CA LEU A 260 -5.71 -16.31 -1.83
C LEU A 260 -6.08 -14.93 -1.31
N THR A 261 -6.72 -14.11 -2.15
CA THR A 261 -7.15 -12.76 -1.80
C THR A 261 -8.60 -12.50 -2.21
N ILE A 262 -9.43 -12.07 -1.26
CA ILE A 262 -10.71 -11.39 -1.53
C ILE A 262 -10.56 -9.94 -1.10
N ALA A 263 -10.57 -9.02 -2.09
CA ALA A 263 -10.34 -7.59 -1.86
C ALA A 263 -11.31 -7.01 -0.82
N ASP A 264 -10.83 -6.05 -0.03
CA ASP A 264 -11.54 -5.41 1.09
C ASP A 264 -12.08 -6.37 2.16
N THR A 265 -11.46 -7.54 2.31
CA THR A 265 -11.72 -8.48 3.40
C THR A 265 -10.42 -8.91 4.09
N PRO A 266 -10.49 -9.49 5.30
CA PRO A 266 -9.34 -10.15 5.92
C PRO A 266 -8.81 -11.40 5.20
N ILE A 267 -9.49 -11.89 4.15
CA ILE A 267 -9.00 -13.02 3.35
C ILE A 267 -7.92 -12.50 2.40
N ASP A 268 -6.68 -12.52 2.89
CA ASP A 268 -5.47 -12.18 2.14
C ASP A 268 -4.28 -12.97 2.69
N GLN A 269 -4.22 -14.26 2.34
CA GLN A 269 -3.48 -15.27 3.09
C GLN A 269 -2.80 -16.32 2.20
N PRO A 270 -1.69 -16.91 2.68
CA PRO A 270 -1.04 -18.01 1.97
C PRO A 270 -1.90 -19.26 1.96
N VAL A 271 -1.70 -20.09 0.94
CA VAL A 271 -2.27 -21.42 0.77
C VAL A 271 -1.12 -22.41 0.74
N VAL A 272 -1.18 -23.39 1.63
CA VAL A 272 -0.18 -24.46 1.78
C VAL A 272 -0.78 -25.83 1.45
N GLN A 273 0.02 -26.84 1.13
CA GLN A 273 -0.45 -28.20 0.89
C GLN A 273 0.47 -29.20 1.59
N ALA A 274 -0.08 -29.92 2.58
CA ALA A 274 0.60 -31.03 3.22
C ALA A 274 0.21 -32.36 2.55
N SER A 275 0.79 -33.48 3.03
CA SER A 275 0.42 -34.84 2.63
C SER A 275 -0.92 -35.35 3.21
N ASN A 276 -1.62 -34.50 3.97
CA ASN A 276 -2.93 -34.76 4.56
C ASN A 276 -3.73 -33.46 4.73
N ASN A 277 -5.00 -33.57 5.09
CA ASN A 277 -5.90 -32.42 5.34
C ASN A 277 -5.97 -32.01 6.82
N THR A 278 -5.09 -32.48 7.70
CA THR A 278 -5.15 -32.22 9.15
C THR A 278 -3.99 -31.41 9.70
N PHE A 279 -2.81 -31.49 9.08
CA PHE A 279 -1.60 -30.81 9.56
C PHE A 279 -1.82 -29.30 9.71
N TYR A 280 -2.16 -28.61 8.63
CA TYR A 280 -2.35 -27.16 8.65
C TYR A 280 -3.66 -26.67 9.30
N LEU A 281 -4.50 -27.57 9.84
CA LEU A 281 -5.59 -27.15 10.74
C LEU A 281 -5.04 -26.56 12.04
N GLU A 282 -3.93 -27.11 12.55
CA GLU A 282 -3.33 -26.66 13.82
C GLU A 282 -1.87 -26.24 13.64
N HIS A 283 -1.43 -25.97 12.40
CA HIS A 283 -0.07 -25.49 12.13
C HIS A 283 -0.05 -24.16 11.38
N ASP A 284 0.87 -23.30 11.77
CA ASP A 284 1.09 -22.01 11.11
C ASP A 284 1.80 -22.17 9.75
N PHE A 285 1.99 -21.04 9.05
CA PHE A 285 2.59 -21.04 7.71
C PHE A 285 4.01 -21.61 7.68
N TYR A 286 4.69 -21.74 8.82
CA TYR A 286 6.04 -22.28 8.90
C TYR A 286 6.05 -23.77 9.29
N GLY A 287 4.88 -24.41 9.34
CA GLY A 287 4.72 -25.83 9.67
C GLY A 287 4.85 -26.12 11.17
N ARG A 288 4.56 -25.14 12.04
CA ARG A 288 4.72 -25.26 13.50
C ARG A 288 3.37 -25.32 14.19
N TYR A 289 3.28 -26.07 15.28
CA TYR A 289 2.04 -26.19 16.04
C TYR A 289 1.58 -24.83 16.59
N ASP A 290 0.42 -24.41 16.14
CA ASP A 290 -0.22 -23.17 16.51
C ASP A 290 -1.16 -23.41 17.69
N TYR A 291 -0.75 -22.93 18.87
CA TYR A 291 -1.50 -23.08 20.12
C TYR A 291 -2.84 -22.32 20.12
N SER A 292 -2.98 -21.32 19.24
CA SER A 292 -4.26 -20.65 19.04
C SER A 292 -5.21 -21.43 18.13
N LYS A 293 -4.72 -22.52 17.52
CA LYS A 293 -5.46 -23.44 16.63
C LYS A 293 -6.16 -22.73 15.48
N ILE A 294 -5.62 -21.60 15.05
CA ILE A 294 -6.15 -20.82 13.92
C ILE A 294 -5.55 -21.27 12.59
N GLY A 295 -4.44 -22.02 12.63
CA GLY A 295 -3.88 -22.80 11.53
C GLY A 295 -3.43 -21.95 10.36
N THR A 296 -3.37 -22.57 9.18
CA THR A 296 -3.07 -21.91 7.90
C THR A 296 -4.09 -22.37 6.87
N THR A 297 -4.50 -21.51 5.94
CA THR A 297 -5.36 -21.93 4.83
C THR A 297 -4.61 -22.94 3.97
N PHE A 298 -5.25 -24.07 3.65
CA PHE A 298 -4.55 -25.19 2.99
C PHE A 298 -5.35 -25.84 1.87
N ALA A 299 -4.66 -26.29 0.83
CA ALA A 299 -5.21 -27.05 -0.28
C ALA A 299 -5.36 -28.54 0.05
N ASP A 300 -6.35 -29.18 -0.57
CA ASP A 300 -6.59 -30.62 -0.43
C ASP A 300 -5.40 -31.47 -0.91
N TYR A 301 -5.01 -32.48 -0.12
CA TYR A 301 -3.79 -33.26 -0.38
C TYR A 301 -3.87 -34.26 -1.55
N HIS A 302 -5.07 -34.64 -2.02
CA HIS A 302 -5.21 -35.82 -2.90
C HIS A 302 -4.63 -35.60 -4.30
N VAL A 303 -4.54 -34.36 -4.76
CA VAL A 303 -3.88 -34.01 -6.03
C VAL A 303 -2.79 -32.98 -5.74
N PRO A 304 -1.51 -33.33 -5.89
CA PRO A 304 -0.42 -32.40 -5.68
C PRO A 304 -0.54 -31.16 -6.58
N VAL A 305 -0.29 -29.99 -6.00
CA VAL A 305 -0.15 -28.73 -6.74
C VAL A 305 1.34 -28.50 -6.98
N THR A 306 1.76 -28.53 -8.23
CA THR A 306 3.15 -28.36 -8.65
C THR A 306 3.21 -27.44 -9.88
N SER A 307 4.40 -27.23 -10.44
CA SER A 307 4.57 -26.49 -11.69
C SER A 307 3.98 -27.18 -12.91
N THR A 308 3.67 -28.47 -12.83
CA THR A 308 3.16 -29.26 -13.96
C THR A 308 1.80 -29.91 -13.67
N LEU A 309 1.35 -29.90 -12.41
CA LEU A 309 0.13 -30.58 -12.00
C LEU A 309 -0.71 -29.68 -11.10
N ARG A 310 -2.01 -29.65 -11.37
CA ARG A 310 -3.02 -29.00 -10.53
C ARG A 310 -4.38 -29.68 -10.78
N PRO A 311 -5.20 -29.91 -9.75
CA PRO A 311 -6.55 -30.44 -9.95
C PRO A 311 -7.44 -29.50 -10.78
N ASP A 312 -8.39 -30.06 -11.54
CA ASP A 312 -9.45 -29.27 -12.20
C ASP A 312 -10.24 -28.45 -11.18
N ASN A 313 -10.45 -28.98 -9.97
CA ASN A 313 -11.06 -28.31 -8.84
C ASN A 313 -10.11 -28.32 -7.64
N LEU A 314 -9.44 -27.18 -7.42
CA LEU A 314 -8.57 -26.97 -6.27
C LEU A 314 -9.43 -26.63 -5.04
N ILE A 315 -9.55 -27.59 -4.13
CA ILE A 315 -10.29 -27.39 -2.88
C ILE A 315 -9.35 -26.81 -1.83
N ILE A 316 -9.77 -25.73 -1.20
CA ILE A 316 -9.02 -24.99 -0.18
C ILE A 316 -9.87 -24.91 1.09
N TYR A 317 -9.28 -25.33 2.20
CA TYR A 317 -9.87 -25.32 3.52
C TYR A 317 -9.27 -24.21 4.39
N GLY A 318 -10.04 -23.72 5.34
CA GLY A 318 -9.57 -22.78 6.34
C GLY A 318 -10.60 -22.59 7.45
N HIS A 319 -10.14 -22.20 8.62
CA HIS A 319 -11.00 -22.02 9.79
C HIS A 319 -11.99 -20.86 9.65
N ASN A 320 -13.14 -21.00 10.30
CA ASN A 320 -14.11 -19.92 10.47
C ASN A 320 -13.95 -19.31 11.86
N ILE A 321 -13.08 -18.31 11.94
CA ILE A 321 -12.69 -17.70 13.21
C ILE A 321 -13.52 -16.44 13.46
N ARG A 322 -13.96 -16.25 14.71
CA ARG A 322 -14.81 -15.12 15.13
C ARG A 322 -14.27 -13.74 14.71
N THR A 323 -12.94 -13.58 14.66
CA THR A 323 -12.27 -12.34 14.23
C THR A 323 -12.42 -12.06 12.72
N GLY A 324 -12.97 -12.98 11.93
CA GLY A 324 -13.07 -12.89 10.48
C GLY A 324 -11.87 -13.46 9.72
N VAL A 325 -10.90 -14.00 10.46
CA VAL A 325 -9.66 -14.63 9.99
C VAL A 325 -9.91 -16.00 9.35
N GLY A 326 -8.97 -16.46 8.52
CA GLY A 326 -9.07 -17.75 7.83
C GLY A 326 -10.04 -17.63 6.66
N LEU A 327 -11.01 -18.53 6.58
CA LEU A 327 -12.07 -18.47 5.58
C LEU A 327 -13.41 -18.02 6.17
N ALA A 328 -13.45 -17.48 7.39
CA ALA A 328 -14.68 -17.04 8.05
C ALA A 328 -15.59 -16.18 7.17
N LYS A 329 -15.03 -15.23 6.42
CA LYS A 329 -15.80 -14.31 5.58
C LYS A 329 -16.47 -14.97 4.37
N ILE A 330 -16.12 -16.20 3.98
CA ILE A 330 -16.87 -16.88 2.91
C ILE A 330 -18.30 -17.22 3.36
N THR A 331 -18.57 -17.31 4.67
CA THR A 331 -19.95 -17.48 5.17
C THR A 331 -20.86 -16.30 4.84
N ASN A 332 -20.30 -15.15 4.46
CA ASN A 332 -21.05 -13.96 4.07
C ASN A 332 -21.70 -14.07 2.70
N TYR A 333 -21.35 -15.08 1.90
CA TYR A 333 -22.10 -15.43 0.71
C TYR A 333 -23.46 -16.08 1.01
N TYR A 334 -23.82 -16.34 2.28
CA TYR A 334 -25.12 -16.91 2.64
C TYR A 334 -26.17 -15.83 2.96
N PRO A 335 -27.16 -15.57 2.08
CA PRO A 335 -28.11 -14.48 2.28
C PRO A 335 -29.01 -14.69 3.49
N ALA A 336 -29.40 -15.93 3.82
CA ALA A 336 -30.28 -16.20 4.95
C ALA A 336 -29.66 -15.80 6.31
N ARG A 337 -28.32 -15.76 6.40
CA ARG A 337 -27.62 -15.30 7.60
C ARG A 337 -27.58 -13.77 7.72
N TYR A 338 -27.49 -13.06 6.61
CA TYR A 338 -27.19 -11.61 6.58
C TYR A 338 -28.33 -10.76 5.99
N GLY A 339 -29.45 -11.37 5.67
CA GLY A 339 -30.64 -10.73 5.10
C GLY A 339 -30.46 -10.18 3.68
N SER A 340 -29.32 -10.41 3.02
CA SER A 340 -29.05 -9.85 1.68
C SER A 340 -27.95 -10.59 0.93
N LEU A 341 -27.92 -10.40 -0.40
CA LEU A 341 -26.86 -10.88 -1.28
C LEU A 341 -25.66 -9.90 -1.36
N ASN A 342 -25.64 -8.84 -0.54
CA ASN A 342 -24.70 -7.71 -0.66
C ASN A 342 -23.22 -8.10 -0.68
N PHE A 343 -22.84 -9.14 0.07
CA PHE A 343 -21.45 -9.60 0.06
C PHE A 343 -21.05 -10.14 -1.31
N TYR A 344 -21.90 -10.96 -1.94
CA TYR A 344 -21.68 -11.44 -3.30
C TYR A 344 -21.65 -10.29 -4.31
N LEU A 345 -22.57 -9.34 -4.20
CA LEU A 345 -22.64 -8.19 -5.11
C LEU A 345 -21.35 -7.35 -5.08
N LYS A 346 -20.75 -7.18 -3.89
CA LYS A 346 -19.49 -6.46 -3.70
C LYS A 346 -18.25 -7.30 -4.03
N HIS A 347 -18.32 -8.61 -3.80
CA HIS A 347 -17.21 -9.54 -3.95
C HIS A 347 -17.59 -10.73 -4.87
N PRO A 348 -17.93 -10.52 -6.15
CA PRO A 348 -18.30 -11.63 -7.04
C PRO A 348 -17.09 -12.46 -7.49
N THR A 349 -15.88 -11.94 -7.26
CA THR A 349 -14.63 -12.57 -7.65
C THR A 349 -13.62 -12.57 -6.51
N PHE A 350 -12.64 -13.47 -6.60
CA PHE A 350 -11.43 -13.46 -5.78
C PHE A 350 -10.21 -13.77 -6.63
N LYS A 351 -9.02 -13.48 -6.10
CA LYS A 351 -7.75 -13.67 -6.78
C LYS A 351 -7.00 -14.84 -6.15
N TYR A 352 -6.39 -15.67 -7.00
CA TYR A 352 -5.43 -16.70 -6.60
C TYR A 352 -4.10 -16.52 -7.35
N GLU A 353 -3.00 -16.40 -6.62
CA GLU A 353 -1.64 -16.37 -7.17
C GLU A 353 -0.98 -17.72 -6.94
N SER A 354 -0.61 -18.41 -8.02
CA SER A 354 0.04 -19.72 -7.90
C SER A 354 1.50 -19.57 -7.48
N ALA A 355 1.97 -20.47 -6.59
CA ALA A 355 3.39 -20.57 -6.28
C ALA A 355 4.25 -20.98 -7.49
N TYR A 356 3.62 -21.51 -8.54
CA TYR A 356 4.29 -22.00 -9.73
C TYR A 356 4.13 -21.09 -10.95
N GLY A 357 3.67 -19.86 -10.74
CA GLY A 357 3.55 -18.84 -11.77
C GLY A 357 2.11 -18.60 -12.20
N GLY A 358 1.82 -17.34 -12.55
CA GLY A 358 0.49 -16.90 -12.94
C GLY A 358 -0.37 -16.44 -11.75
N GLN A 359 -1.32 -15.57 -12.09
CA GLN A 359 -2.35 -15.08 -11.21
C GLN A 359 -3.65 -15.09 -12.00
N SER A 360 -4.70 -15.60 -11.37
CA SER A 360 -6.01 -15.63 -12.01
C SER A 360 -7.09 -15.10 -11.07
N ASN A 361 -8.08 -14.46 -11.66
CA ASN A 361 -9.32 -14.13 -10.98
C ASN A 361 -10.30 -15.29 -11.14
N TYR A 362 -11.01 -15.61 -10.07
CA TYR A 362 -12.03 -16.64 -10.00
C TYR A 362 -13.37 -15.98 -9.74
N VAL A 363 -14.37 -16.32 -10.54
CA VAL A 363 -15.75 -15.86 -10.35
C VAL A 363 -16.55 -16.87 -9.56
N VAL A 364 -17.16 -16.40 -8.48
CA VAL A 364 -18.05 -17.19 -7.64
C VAL A 364 -19.37 -17.40 -8.36
N PHE A 365 -19.78 -18.65 -8.52
CA PHE A 365 -21.03 -19.02 -9.19
C PHE A 365 -22.00 -19.81 -8.29
N ALA A 366 -21.52 -20.36 -7.18
CA ALA A 366 -22.37 -21.06 -6.23
C ALA A 366 -21.83 -20.96 -4.79
N GLY A 367 -22.73 -21.05 -3.82
CA GLY A 367 -22.39 -21.20 -2.41
C GLY A 367 -23.44 -22.04 -1.70
N MET A 368 -23.05 -22.96 -0.82
CA MET A 368 -23.98 -23.91 -0.19
C MET A 368 -23.67 -24.15 1.29
N PHE A 369 -24.73 -24.52 2.01
CA PHE A 369 -24.68 -24.91 3.42
C PHE A 369 -25.02 -26.39 3.54
N VAL A 370 -24.09 -27.20 4.05
CA VAL A 370 -24.17 -28.66 4.05
C VAL A 370 -23.75 -29.25 5.41
N ASN A 371 -24.31 -30.41 5.77
CA ASN A 371 -23.85 -31.24 6.88
C ASN A 371 -22.70 -32.15 6.46
N THR A 372 -21.97 -32.67 7.43
CA THR A 372 -20.90 -33.67 7.23
C THR A 372 -21.27 -35.06 7.77
N GLU A 373 -22.36 -35.17 8.52
CA GLU A 373 -22.74 -36.39 9.24
C GLU A 373 -24.10 -36.95 8.78
N LYS A 374 -24.14 -38.26 8.49
CA LYS A 374 -25.34 -38.97 8.00
C LYS A 374 -26.55 -38.88 8.94
N LYS A 375 -26.32 -38.74 10.25
CA LYS A 375 -27.38 -38.58 11.25
C LYS A 375 -28.22 -37.31 11.05
N HIS A 376 -27.70 -36.34 10.29
CA HIS A 376 -28.39 -35.09 9.96
C HIS A 376 -29.06 -35.11 8.58
N GLY A 377 -29.00 -36.21 7.84
CA GLY A 377 -29.53 -36.36 6.48
C GLY A 377 -28.44 -36.67 5.45
N GLU A 378 -28.79 -36.54 4.16
CA GLU A 378 -27.87 -36.80 3.04
C GLU A 378 -26.56 -35.99 3.18
N VAL A 379 -25.42 -36.69 3.19
CA VAL A 379 -24.10 -36.04 3.17
C VAL A 379 -23.64 -35.85 1.73
N PHE A 380 -23.75 -34.61 1.24
CA PHE A 380 -23.20 -34.26 -0.07
C PHE A 380 -21.68 -34.15 -0.02
N ASN A 381 -20.99 -35.11 -0.64
CA ASN A 381 -19.53 -35.11 -0.72
C ASN A 381 -19.01 -34.08 -1.74
N TYR A 382 -18.98 -32.82 -1.32
CA TYR A 382 -18.55 -31.68 -2.14
C TYR A 382 -17.06 -31.67 -2.48
N PHE A 383 -16.25 -32.50 -1.82
CA PHE A 383 -14.83 -32.63 -2.12
C PHE A 383 -14.55 -33.85 -3.00
N LYS A 384 -15.58 -34.55 -3.49
CA LYS A 384 -15.43 -35.80 -4.24
C LYS A 384 -14.60 -35.66 -5.52
N PHE A 385 -14.85 -34.61 -6.31
CA PHE A 385 -14.20 -34.45 -7.61
C PHE A 385 -13.20 -33.31 -7.61
N ARG A 386 -11.91 -33.70 -7.62
CA ARG A 386 -10.77 -32.82 -7.85
C ARG A 386 -10.42 -32.75 -9.33
N ASN A 387 -10.68 -33.82 -10.06
CA ASN A 387 -10.58 -33.90 -11.52
C ASN A 387 -11.87 -34.51 -12.05
N PHE A 388 -12.26 -34.11 -13.27
CA PHE A 388 -13.44 -34.67 -13.93
C PHE A 388 -13.01 -35.60 -15.05
N SER A 389 -13.32 -36.89 -14.93
CA SER A 389 -12.93 -37.89 -15.95
C SER A 389 -13.82 -37.88 -17.19
N SER A 390 -15.00 -37.27 -17.10
CA SER A 390 -15.95 -37.15 -18.21
C SER A 390 -16.89 -35.98 -18.04
N GLN A 391 -17.46 -35.53 -19.16
CA GLN A 391 -18.49 -34.50 -19.20
C GLN A 391 -19.76 -34.91 -18.42
N SER A 392 -20.15 -36.19 -18.46
CA SER A 392 -21.28 -36.72 -17.67
C SER A 392 -21.03 -36.63 -16.16
N GLN A 393 -19.80 -36.91 -15.71
CA GLN A 393 -19.44 -36.77 -14.30
C GLN A 393 -19.50 -35.30 -13.85
N PHE A 394 -19.00 -34.39 -14.69
CA PHE A 394 -19.08 -32.96 -14.48
C PHE A 394 -20.53 -32.48 -14.31
N TYR A 395 -21.42 -32.82 -15.25
CA TYR A 395 -22.82 -32.39 -15.19
C TYR A 395 -23.55 -32.96 -13.97
N ARG A 396 -23.41 -34.26 -13.70
CA ARG A 396 -24.04 -34.88 -12.52
C ARG A 396 -23.58 -34.25 -11.21
N TYR A 397 -22.31 -33.86 -11.13
CA TYR A 397 -21.77 -33.21 -9.95
C TYR A 397 -22.31 -31.79 -9.77
N PHE A 398 -22.20 -30.95 -10.82
CA PHE A 398 -22.61 -29.56 -10.70
C PHE A 398 -24.12 -29.35 -10.68
N GLU A 399 -24.91 -30.28 -11.21
CA GLU A 399 -26.36 -30.35 -10.99
C GLU A 399 -26.68 -30.35 -9.48
N GLN A 400 -26.01 -31.21 -8.72
CA GLN A 400 -26.17 -31.31 -7.27
C GLN A 400 -25.64 -30.07 -6.52
N VAL A 401 -24.59 -29.42 -7.05
CA VAL A 401 -24.09 -28.15 -6.51
C VAL A 401 -25.11 -27.02 -6.72
N PHE A 402 -25.66 -26.89 -7.93
CA PHE A 402 -26.66 -25.86 -8.22
C PHE A 402 -27.98 -26.08 -7.49
N ASP A 403 -28.39 -27.34 -7.26
CA ASP A 403 -29.55 -27.65 -6.42
C ASP A 403 -29.39 -27.11 -4.98
N ARG A 404 -28.15 -27.09 -4.47
CA ARG A 404 -27.81 -26.65 -3.09
C ARG A 404 -27.37 -25.19 -3.01
N SER A 405 -27.14 -24.52 -4.15
CA SER A 405 -26.65 -23.15 -4.15
C SER A 405 -27.69 -22.19 -3.56
N VAL A 406 -27.28 -21.33 -2.63
CA VAL A 406 -28.15 -20.37 -1.93
C VAL A 406 -28.38 -19.07 -2.71
N PHE A 407 -27.71 -18.91 -3.85
CA PHE A 407 -27.91 -17.81 -4.80
C PHE A 407 -27.59 -18.29 -6.22
N TYR A 408 -28.02 -17.51 -7.20
CA TYR A 408 -27.72 -17.70 -8.61
C TYR A 408 -27.32 -16.37 -9.25
N ASN A 409 -26.50 -16.45 -10.28
CA ASN A 409 -26.21 -15.34 -11.17
C ASN A 409 -26.45 -15.81 -12.62
N PRO A 410 -27.52 -15.34 -13.28
CA PRO A 410 -27.87 -15.80 -14.61
C PRO A 410 -26.93 -15.29 -15.71
N ASP A 411 -26.09 -14.31 -15.40
CA ASP A 411 -25.06 -13.81 -16.31
C ASP A 411 -23.81 -14.71 -16.31
N LEU A 412 -23.80 -15.80 -15.52
CA LEU A 412 -22.70 -16.74 -15.39
C LEU A 412 -23.09 -18.15 -15.83
N ASP A 413 -22.10 -18.81 -16.41
CA ASP A 413 -22.14 -20.24 -16.71
C ASP A 413 -20.84 -20.93 -16.30
N ILE A 414 -20.87 -22.26 -16.31
CA ILE A 414 -19.70 -23.13 -16.22
C ILE A 414 -19.71 -24.09 -17.40
N LYS A 415 -18.54 -24.63 -17.76
CA LYS A 415 -18.42 -25.67 -18.78
C LYS A 415 -17.40 -26.72 -18.38
N TYR A 416 -17.55 -27.91 -18.96
CA TYR A 416 -16.55 -28.96 -18.82
C TYR A 416 -15.19 -28.47 -19.32
N GLY A 417 -14.14 -28.72 -18.53
CA GLY A 417 -12.78 -28.24 -18.78
C GLY A 417 -12.45 -26.86 -18.21
N ASP A 418 -13.41 -26.13 -17.64
CA ASP A 418 -13.08 -24.97 -16.79
C ASP A 418 -12.23 -25.41 -15.58
N LYS A 419 -11.43 -24.48 -15.06
CA LYS A 419 -10.68 -24.66 -13.80
C LYS A 419 -11.43 -24.03 -12.65
N PHE A 420 -11.48 -24.73 -11.53
CA PHE A 420 -12.28 -24.39 -10.37
C PHE A 420 -11.43 -24.24 -9.10
N ILE A 421 -11.94 -23.41 -8.19
CA ILE A 421 -11.54 -23.39 -6.80
C ILE A 421 -12.79 -23.56 -5.94
N THR A 422 -12.72 -24.47 -4.98
CA THR A 422 -13.75 -24.66 -3.95
C THR A 422 -13.19 -24.21 -2.61
N LEU A 423 -13.81 -23.22 -1.97
CA LEU A 423 -13.44 -22.76 -0.63
C LEU A 423 -14.37 -23.42 0.39
N SER A 424 -13.83 -24.02 1.45
CA SER A 424 -14.62 -24.69 2.50
C SER A 424 -14.22 -24.24 3.90
N THR A 425 -15.22 -23.94 4.72
CA THR A 425 -15.02 -23.58 6.13
C THR A 425 -16.12 -24.15 7.02
N CYS A 426 -15.83 -24.34 8.31
CA CYS A 426 -16.81 -24.71 9.31
C CYS A 426 -17.88 -23.63 9.45
N TYR A 427 -19.15 -24.00 9.63
CA TYR A 427 -20.21 -23.01 9.81
C TYR A 427 -21.33 -23.62 10.63
N TYR A 428 -21.46 -23.20 11.90
CA TYR A 428 -22.31 -23.83 12.91
C TYR A 428 -23.52 -22.96 13.31
N PRO A 429 -24.41 -22.54 12.40
CA PRO A 429 -25.58 -21.75 12.78
C PRO A 429 -26.61 -22.58 13.56
N MET A 430 -26.49 -23.90 13.55
CA MET A 430 -27.39 -24.87 14.21
C MET A 430 -26.80 -25.44 15.51
N GLY A 431 -25.76 -24.80 16.07
CA GLY A 431 -25.04 -25.28 17.25
C GLY A 431 -23.80 -26.12 16.89
N ALA A 432 -22.90 -26.28 17.87
CA ALA A 432 -21.61 -26.95 17.70
C ALA A 432 -21.74 -28.47 17.49
N ASP A 433 -22.85 -29.07 17.93
CA ASP A 433 -23.11 -30.52 17.81
C ASP A 433 -23.55 -30.95 16.40
N VAL A 434 -23.83 -29.97 15.53
CA VAL A 434 -24.26 -30.20 14.14
C VAL A 434 -23.12 -29.84 13.20
N ASP A 435 -22.24 -30.81 12.92
CA ASP A 435 -21.06 -30.54 12.10
C ASP A 435 -21.47 -30.20 10.66
N THR A 436 -21.17 -28.96 10.30
CA THR A 436 -21.66 -28.32 9.09
C THR A 436 -20.60 -27.42 8.47
N ARG A 437 -20.74 -27.18 7.17
CA ARG A 437 -19.78 -26.43 6.35
C ARG A 437 -20.52 -25.42 5.50
N PHE A 438 -19.88 -24.27 5.30
CA PHE A 438 -20.23 -23.37 4.21
C PHE A 438 -19.17 -23.49 3.12
N VAL A 439 -19.62 -23.71 1.89
CA VAL A 439 -18.77 -24.02 0.75
C VAL A 439 -19.06 -23.03 -0.37
N VAL A 440 -18.03 -22.48 -0.98
CA VAL A 440 -18.12 -21.54 -2.11
C VAL A 440 -17.40 -22.15 -3.32
N PHE A 441 -18.05 -22.13 -4.47
CA PHE A 441 -17.48 -22.59 -5.73
C PHE A 441 -17.24 -21.41 -6.66
N ALA A 442 -16.06 -21.42 -7.27
CA ALA A 442 -15.69 -20.44 -8.27
C ALA A 442 -14.97 -21.10 -9.44
N ARG A 443 -15.16 -20.54 -10.64
CA ARG A 443 -14.38 -20.90 -11.83
C ARG A 443 -13.41 -19.80 -12.18
N GLU A 444 -12.31 -20.16 -12.82
CA GLU A 444 -11.37 -19.20 -13.37
C GLU A 444 -12.07 -18.31 -14.42
N LEU A 445 -11.74 -17.02 -14.45
CA LEU A 445 -12.17 -16.15 -15.54
C LEU A 445 -11.56 -16.63 -16.86
N ARG A 446 -12.39 -16.77 -17.88
CA ARG A 446 -11.95 -17.19 -19.21
C ARG A 446 -11.30 -16.02 -19.93
N SER A 447 -10.47 -16.31 -20.93
CA SER A 447 -9.87 -15.27 -21.78
C SER A 447 -10.97 -14.38 -22.38
N GLY A 448 -10.86 -13.07 -22.17
CA GLY A 448 -11.86 -12.08 -22.61
C GLY A 448 -12.83 -11.60 -21.52
N GLU A 449 -13.00 -12.36 -20.42
CA GLU A 449 -13.83 -11.95 -19.29
C GLU A 449 -13.05 -11.01 -18.38
N LYS A 450 -13.40 -9.71 -18.35
CA LYS A 450 -12.73 -8.71 -17.50
C LYS A 450 -13.46 -8.44 -16.20
N THR A 451 -14.79 -8.50 -16.21
CA THR A 451 -15.67 -8.20 -15.08
C THR A 451 -16.86 -9.14 -15.08
N VAL A 452 -17.48 -9.31 -13.93
CA VAL A 452 -18.68 -10.13 -13.75
C VAL A 452 -19.83 -9.20 -13.39
N SER A 453 -20.88 -9.19 -14.21
CA SER A 453 -22.13 -8.53 -13.86
C SER A 453 -22.77 -9.26 -12.67
N THR A 454 -23.23 -8.50 -11.69
CA THR A 454 -24.02 -9.02 -10.55
C THR A 454 -25.43 -8.44 -10.52
N VAL A 455 -25.79 -7.63 -11.53
CA VAL A 455 -27.07 -6.90 -11.60
C VAL A 455 -28.26 -7.85 -11.56
N ASN A 456 -28.14 -8.99 -12.23
CA ASN A 456 -29.20 -9.99 -12.31
C ASN A 456 -29.06 -11.09 -11.27
N ALA A 457 -28.12 -10.99 -10.33
CA ALA A 457 -27.92 -12.03 -9.32
C ALA A 457 -29.04 -12.00 -8.26
N TYR A 458 -29.50 -13.17 -7.83
CA TYR A 458 -30.62 -13.29 -6.90
C TYR A 458 -30.44 -14.46 -5.93
N THR A 459 -31.08 -14.35 -4.76
CA THR A 459 -31.10 -15.41 -3.75
C THR A 459 -31.97 -16.57 -4.22
N ASN A 460 -31.46 -17.80 -4.07
CA ASN A 460 -32.27 -19.01 -4.27
C ASN A 460 -33.24 -19.15 -3.10
N ARG A 461 -34.55 -19.19 -3.39
CA ARG A 461 -35.61 -19.33 -2.38
C ARG A 461 -35.86 -20.78 -1.96
N SER A 462 -35.30 -21.76 -2.65
CA SER A 462 -35.47 -23.18 -2.34
C SER A 462 -34.18 -23.99 -2.61
N PRO A 463 -33.05 -23.65 -1.97
CA PRO A 463 -31.87 -24.51 -1.99
C PRO A 463 -32.16 -25.85 -1.30
N LEU A 464 -31.59 -26.92 -1.82
CA LEU A 464 -31.63 -28.23 -1.20
C LEU A 464 -30.75 -28.25 0.06
N TYR A 465 -31.39 -28.36 1.23
CA TYR A 465 -30.73 -28.61 2.51
C TYR A 465 -30.86 -30.06 2.97
N PHE A 466 -30.12 -30.41 4.03
CA PHE A 466 -30.17 -31.71 4.70
C PHE A 466 -31.36 -31.82 5.66
N ASP A 467 -31.81 -33.03 5.97
CA ASP A 467 -33.04 -33.29 6.73
C ASP A 467 -33.13 -32.54 8.06
N TYR A 468 -32.02 -32.49 8.81
CA TYR A 468 -31.98 -31.77 10.09
C TYR A 468 -32.21 -30.25 9.92
N TYR A 469 -31.79 -29.66 8.80
CA TYR A 469 -32.12 -28.26 8.50
C TYR A 469 -33.63 -28.04 8.43
N TYR A 470 -34.34 -28.89 7.67
CA TYR A 470 -35.80 -28.76 7.51
C TYR A 470 -36.52 -29.07 8.81
N LYS A 471 -36.01 -30.01 9.61
CA LYS A 471 -36.55 -30.29 10.96
C LYS A 471 -36.54 -29.05 11.86
N VAL A 472 -35.47 -28.25 11.81
CA VAL A 472 -35.30 -27.07 12.69
C VAL A 472 -35.94 -25.81 12.11
N ASN A 473 -35.79 -25.57 10.82
CA ASN A 473 -36.21 -24.32 10.17
C ASN A 473 -37.54 -24.42 9.41
N GLY A 474 -38.10 -25.63 9.29
CA GLY A 474 -39.27 -25.91 8.47
C GLY A 474 -38.98 -25.90 6.96
N GLY A 475 -40.04 -26.09 6.18
CA GLY A 475 -40.00 -26.11 4.71
C GLY A 475 -39.52 -27.44 4.11
N SER A 476 -39.38 -27.45 2.79
CA SER A 476 -38.89 -28.58 2.02
C SER A 476 -38.33 -28.12 0.68
N TRP A 477 -37.47 -28.94 0.06
CA TRP A 477 -36.95 -28.65 -1.26
C TRP A 477 -38.06 -28.71 -2.31
N GLN A 478 -38.26 -27.61 -3.04
CA GLN A 478 -39.30 -27.47 -4.07
C GLN A 478 -38.83 -27.97 -5.45
N GLY A 479 -37.85 -28.87 -5.48
CA GLY A 479 -37.22 -29.36 -6.69
C GLY A 479 -36.27 -28.35 -7.34
N ARG A 480 -35.70 -28.79 -8.47
CA ARG A 480 -34.72 -28.05 -9.25
C ARG A 480 -35.34 -26.85 -9.96
N LYS A 481 -34.76 -25.65 -9.76
CA LYS A 481 -35.27 -24.38 -10.33
C LYS A 481 -34.22 -23.52 -11.05
N TRP A 482 -32.96 -23.96 -11.08
CA TRP A 482 -31.90 -23.23 -11.79
C TRP A 482 -31.98 -23.45 -13.30
N SER A 483 -31.50 -22.46 -14.08
CA SER A 483 -31.55 -22.50 -15.55
C SER A 483 -30.49 -23.46 -16.09
N GLU A 484 -30.88 -24.35 -17.01
CA GLU A 484 -29.95 -25.25 -17.68
C GLU A 484 -28.80 -24.52 -18.40
N SER A 485 -28.99 -23.23 -18.74
CA SER A 485 -27.94 -22.36 -19.29
C SER A 485 -26.75 -22.13 -18.36
N PHE A 486 -26.87 -22.37 -17.06
CA PHE A 486 -25.76 -22.25 -16.11
C PHE A 486 -24.66 -23.27 -16.39
N MET A 487 -24.95 -24.32 -17.16
CA MET A 487 -23.98 -25.30 -17.61
C MET A 487 -24.00 -25.42 -19.13
N GLN A 488 -22.96 -24.92 -19.81
CA GLN A 488 -22.87 -25.02 -21.27
C GLN A 488 -22.99 -26.48 -21.71
N GLY A 489 -23.91 -26.76 -22.63
CA GLY A 489 -24.16 -28.09 -23.20
C GLY A 489 -25.02 -29.03 -22.32
N TYR A 490 -25.43 -28.62 -21.13
CA TYR A 490 -26.18 -29.47 -20.20
C TYR A 490 -27.54 -29.91 -20.75
N SER A 491 -28.33 -29.02 -21.36
CA SER A 491 -29.64 -29.38 -21.92
C SER A 491 -29.57 -30.51 -22.95
N ALA A 492 -28.57 -30.44 -23.85
CA ALA A 492 -28.36 -31.45 -24.87
C ALA A 492 -27.88 -32.78 -24.26
N TRP A 493 -27.03 -32.71 -23.24
CA TRP A 493 -26.59 -33.89 -22.50
C TRP A 493 -27.75 -34.54 -21.75
N LYS A 494 -28.54 -33.76 -21.01
CA LYS A 494 -29.67 -34.22 -20.22
C LYS A 494 -30.67 -34.97 -21.10
N LYS A 495 -31.07 -34.40 -22.25
CA LYS A 495 -31.99 -35.04 -23.21
C LYS A 495 -31.51 -36.42 -23.70
N LYS A 496 -30.20 -36.65 -23.74
CA LYS A 496 -29.60 -37.93 -24.18
C LYS A 496 -29.46 -38.96 -23.05
N ASN A 497 -29.55 -38.52 -21.79
CA ASN A 497 -29.24 -39.33 -20.60
C ASN A 497 -30.41 -39.38 -19.60
N SER A 498 -31.56 -38.79 -19.95
CA SER A 498 -32.80 -38.74 -19.19
C SER A 498 -33.71 -39.92 -19.48
#